data_AF-A0A968M9F6-F1
#
_entry.id   AF-A0A968M9F6-F1
#
_cell.length_a   1.000
_cell.length_b   1.000
_cell.length_c   1.000
_cell.angle_alpha   90.00
_cell.angle_beta   90.00
_cell.angle_gamma   90.00
#
_symmetry.space_group_name_H-M   'P 1'
#
loop_
_entity.id
_entity.type
_entity.pdbx_description
1 polymer ?
#
loop_
_entity_poly.entity_id
_entity_poly.type
_entity_poly.pdbx_seq_one_letter_code
_entity_poly.pdbx_strand_id
1 'polypeptide(L)'
;MTHGNPQSMTGTTPQDTSRLLDAQRTLILEKTATRLLENPHWRERYDAHIAEALIFDSEHIYNAIVKAVRYRSPMMLDDHIAWLRANMVERHISTGLLREMLAALWTAVTQQLPPTAQTEVYQFVQRGLQRLDYADSAAQALTGIHSHLAEELVRFCYDQNWQWQAAYQQHGRNRMLYDMWLLIDVLIDAIGNKNEHPLLAHLRWLRDGNLRRGLATVHIQQLLWLLTSQAERLAPPAGIRSGPPDARSWGDLAGAR
;
A
#
# COMPACT_ATOMS: atom_id res chain seq x y z
N MET A 1 -8.14 -57.75 10.29
CA MET A 1 -8.35 -56.40 10.83
C MET A 1 -6.99 -55.73 10.95
N THR A 2 -6.60 -54.97 9.94
CA THR A 2 -5.33 -54.24 9.87
C THR A 2 -5.56 -52.83 10.38
N HIS A 3 -5.02 -52.53 11.56
CA HIS A 3 -5.01 -51.18 12.13
C HIS A 3 -4.09 -50.31 11.27
N GLY A 4 -4.68 -49.47 10.41
CA GLY A 4 -3.98 -48.43 9.68
C GLY A 4 -3.44 -47.40 10.66
N ASN A 5 -2.11 -47.26 10.67
CA ASN A 5 -1.40 -46.27 11.47
C ASN A 5 -1.77 -44.87 10.92
N PRO A 6 -2.36 -43.95 11.70
CA PRO A 6 -2.62 -42.61 11.24
C PRO A 6 -1.29 -41.92 10.99
N GLN A 7 -0.97 -41.68 9.70
CA GLN A 7 0.17 -40.85 9.31
C GLN A 7 0.02 -39.51 10.00
N SER A 8 0.90 -39.26 10.97
CA SER A 8 1.01 -37.99 11.66
C SER A 8 1.39 -36.96 10.61
N MET A 9 0.43 -36.13 10.20
CA MET A 9 0.75 -34.96 9.38
C MET A 9 1.69 -34.08 10.20
N THR A 10 2.98 -34.15 9.91
CA THR A 10 4.00 -33.32 10.52
C THR A 10 3.74 -31.89 10.08
N GLY A 11 2.97 -31.16 10.89
CA GLY A 11 2.73 -29.74 10.70
C GLY A 11 4.06 -29.00 10.64
N THR A 12 4.23 -28.16 9.63
CA THR A 12 5.38 -27.25 9.52
C THR A 12 5.50 -26.45 10.81
N THR A 13 6.63 -26.55 11.50
CA THR A 13 6.85 -25.76 12.71
C THR A 13 7.24 -24.33 12.31
N PRO A 14 7.00 -23.33 13.18
CA PRO A 14 7.45 -21.95 12.93
C PRO A 14 8.96 -21.81 12.68
N GLN A 15 9.77 -22.71 13.26
CA GLN A 15 11.20 -22.78 12.99
C GLN A 15 11.47 -23.21 11.54
N ASP A 16 10.67 -24.12 10.99
CA ASP A 16 10.73 -24.52 9.58
C ASP A 16 10.30 -23.37 8.66
N THR A 17 9.25 -22.62 9.02
CA THR A 17 8.81 -21.44 8.25
C THR A 17 9.90 -20.38 8.17
N SER A 18 10.55 -20.04 9.30
CA SER A 18 11.64 -19.05 9.29
C SER A 18 12.85 -19.48 8.45
N ARG A 19 13.17 -20.79 8.44
CA ARG A 19 14.24 -21.35 7.59
C ARG A 19 13.89 -21.32 6.11
N LEU A 20 12.63 -21.62 5.77
CA LEU A 20 12.15 -21.53 4.39
C LEU A 20 12.19 -20.09 3.89
N LEU A 21 11.79 -19.13 4.72
CA LEU A 21 11.95 -17.71 4.43
C LEU A 21 13.41 -17.41 4.14
N ASP A 22 14.33 -17.69 5.08
CA ASP A 22 15.77 -17.42 4.91
C ASP A 22 16.34 -18.03 3.63
N ALA A 23 15.92 -19.24 3.26
CA ALA A 23 16.34 -19.92 2.04
C ALA A 23 15.82 -19.26 0.75
N GLN A 24 14.68 -18.57 0.80
CA GLN A 24 14.04 -17.89 -0.34
C GLN A 24 14.27 -16.37 -0.36
N ARG A 25 15.05 -15.85 0.58
CA ARG A 25 15.24 -14.41 0.82
C ARG A 25 15.54 -13.60 -0.44
N THR A 26 16.60 -13.95 -1.16
CA THR A 26 17.04 -13.21 -2.36
C THR A 26 15.94 -13.15 -3.40
N LEU A 27 15.32 -14.28 -3.72
CA LEU A 27 14.28 -14.38 -4.73
C LEU A 27 13.01 -13.61 -4.32
N ILE A 28 12.63 -13.63 -3.04
CA ILE A 28 11.51 -12.84 -2.52
C ILE A 28 11.78 -11.35 -2.67
N LEU A 29 12.96 -10.86 -2.28
CA LEU A 29 13.30 -9.43 -2.36
C LEU A 29 13.39 -8.94 -3.81
N GLU A 30 14.02 -9.71 -4.71
CA GLU A 30 14.08 -9.38 -6.14
C GLU A 30 12.70 -9.31 -6.79
N LYS A 31 11.82 -10.28 -6.49
CA LYS A 31 10.44 -10.28 -6.98
C LYS A 31 9.62 -9.11 -6.42
N THR A 32 9.85 -8.77 -5.15
CA THR A 32 9.19 -7.63 -4.50
C THR A 32 9.55 -6.32 -5.21
N ALA A 33 10.85 -6.07 -5.41
CA ALA A 33 11.33 -4.87 -6.10
C ALA A 33 10.87 -4.84 -7.57
N THR A 34 10.91 -5.99 -8.27
CA THR A 34 10.42 -6.10 -9.65
C THR A 34 8.95 -5.70 -9.74
N ARG A 35 8.10 -6.24 -8.86
CA ARG A 35 6.66 -5.94 -8.82
C ARG A 35 6.40 -4.46 -8.52
N LEU A 36 7.13 -3.86 -7.57
CA LEU A 36 7.03 -2.43 -7.29
C LEU A 36 7.40 -1.58 -8.52
N LEU A 37 8.46 -1.95 -9.24
CA LEU A 37 8.91 -1.23 -10.44
C LEU A 37 8.01 -1.39 -11.66
N GLU A 38 7.01 -2.28 -11.65
CA GLU A 38 5.97 -2.31 -12.68
C GLU A 38 5.11 -1.04 -12.65
N ASN A 39 5.02 -0.39 -11.49
CA ASN A 39 4.36 0.89 -11.34
C ASN A 39 5.30 2.04 -11.73
N PRO A 40 4.99 2.82 -12.80
CA PRO A 40 5.87 3.88 -13.26
C PRO A 40 6.08 5.01 -12.23
N HIS A 41 5.24 5.10 -11.20
CA HIS A 41 5.41 6.05 -10.10
C HIS A 41 6.81 6.01 -9.49
N TRP A 42 7.31 4.82 -9.19
CA TRP A 42 8.61 4.64 -8.54
C TRP A 42 9.75 5.18 -9.40
N ARG A 43 9.72 4.92 -10.71
CA ARG A 43 10.76 5.40 -11.64
C ARG A 43 10.67 6.90 -11.94
N GLU A 44 9.47 7.48 -11.87
CA GLU A 44 9.29 8.92 -12.13
C GLU A 44 9.60 9.78 -10.91
N ARG A 45 9.38 9.24 -9.71
CA ARG A 45 9.57 9.98 -8.46
C ARG A 45 10.99 9.90 -7.92
N TYR A 46 11.68 8.79 -8.18
CA TYR A 46 13.00 8.51 -7.66
C TYR A 46 14.01 8.31 -8.79
N ASP A 47 15.30 8.39 -8.48
CA ASP A 47 16.38 8.33 -9.46
C ASP A 47 16.64 6.90 -9.99
N ALA A 48 17.69 6.76 -10.80
CA ALA A 48 18.08 5.49 -11.41
C ALA A 48 18.43 4.38 -10.40
N HIS A 49 18.72 4.72 -9.14
CA HIS A 49 19.08 3.77 -8.09
C HIS A 49 17.85 3.27 -7.30
N ILE A 50 16.64 3.65 -7.70
CA ILE A 50 15.42 3.26 -6.98
C ILE A 50 15.26 1.73 -6.85
N ALA A 51 15.75 0.94 -7.80
CA ALA A 51 15.69 -0.52 -7.71
C ALA A 51 16.48 -1.06 -6.49
N GLU A 52 17.69 -0.54 -6.27
CA GLU A 52 18.56 -0.92 -5.15
C GLU A 52 17.96 -0.45 -3.82
N ALA A 53 17.43 0.79 -3.80
CA ALA A 53 16.75 1.33 -2.63
C ALA A 53 15.50 0.53 -2.25
N LEU A 54 14.67 0.13 -3.22
CA LEU A 54 13.49 -0.70 -2.97
C LEU A 54 13.85 -2.08 -2.42
N ILE A 55 14.94 -2.70 -2.88
CA ILE A 55 15.44 -3.95 -2.31
C ILE A 55 15.84 -3.74 -0.84
N PHE A 56 16.63 -2.70 -0.57
CA PHE A 56 17.09 -2.37 0.78
C PHE A 56 15.91 -2.09 1.73
N ASP A 57 14.95 -1.26 1.32
CA ASP A 57 13.78 -0.95 2.14
C ASP A 57 12.89 -2.19 2.35
N SER A 58 12.73 -3.03 1.33
CA SER A 58 11.99 -4.30 1.43
C SER A 58 12.69 -5.30 2.36
N GLU A 59 14.02 -5.31 2.38
CA GLU A 59 14.84 -6.17 3.23
C GLU A 59 14.61 -5.86 4.72
N HIS A 60 14.45 -4.59 5.09
CA HIS A 60 14.11 -4.20 6.45
C HIS A 60 12.77 -4.76 6.91
N ILE A 61 11.72 -4.59 6.10
CA ILE A 61 10.37 -5.11 6.38
C ILE A 61 10.39 -6.64 6.45
N TYR A 62 11.04 -7.27 5.47
CA TYR A 62 11.19 -8.72 5.40
C TYR A 62 11.91 -9.28 6.64
N ASN A 63 13.02 -8.68 7.06
CA ASN A 63 13.75 -9.11 8.25
C ASN A 63 12.91 -8.98 9.53
N ALA A 64 12.03 -7.99 9.62
CA ALA A 64 11.09 -7.85 10.73
C ALA A 64 10.04 -8.98 10.72
N ILE A 65 9.51 -9.35 9.54
CA ILE A 65 8.60 -10.50 9.38
C ILE A 65 9.29 -11.81 9.79
N VAL A 66 10.51 -12.07 9.32
CA VAL A 66 11.27 -13.28 9.67
C VAL A 66 11.48 -13.39 11.18
N LYS A 67 11.86 -12.28 11.83
CA LYS A 67 12.00 -12.23 13.29
C LYS A 67 10.67 -12.50 14.00
N ALA A 68 9.60 -11.84 13.57
CA ALA A 68 8.28 -12.01 14.15
C ALA A 68 7.78 -13.47 14.06
N VAL A 69 7.99 -14.13 12.92
CA VAL A 69 7.70 -15.57 12.72
C VAL A 69 8.58 -16.43 13.63
N ARG A 70 9.90 -16.24 13.58
CA ARG A 70 10.87 -17.04 14.33
C ARG A 70 10.60 -17.01 15.84
N TYR A 71 10.27 -15.84 16.38
CA TYR A 71 10.00 -15.65 17.81
C TYR A 71 8.52 -15.72 18.17
N ARG A 72 7.63 -15.96 17.19
CA ARG A 72 6.17 -15.96 17.35
C ARG A 72 5.65 -14.70 18.04
N SER A 73 6.31 -13.56 17.76
CA SER A 73 6.04 -12.30 18.45
C SER A 73 5.59 -11.26 17.43
N PRO A 74 4.28 -11.04 17.27
CA PRO A 74 3.79 -10.04 16.33
C PRO A 74 4.18 -8.61 16.73
N MET A 75 4.45 -8.37 18.02
CA MET A 75 4.92 -7.07 18.52
C MET A 75 6.20 -6.60 17.82
N MET A 76 7.10 -7.52 17.43
CA MET A 76 8.33 -7.16 16.72
C MET A 76 8.04 -6.49 15.37
N LEU A 77 7.00 -6.95 14.65
CA LEU A 77 6.59 -6.35 13.40
C LEU A 77 5.79 -5.06 13.66
N ASP A 78 4.90 -5.05 14.67
CA ASP A 78 4.13 -3.85 15.03
C ASP A 78 5.03 -2.65 15.33
N ASP A 79 6.07 -2.85 16.14
CA ASP A 79 7.02 -1.81 16.51
C ASP A 79 7.82 -1.33 15.30
N HIS A 80 8.24 -2.26 14.43
CA HIS A 80 8.95 -1.92 13.20
C HIS A 80 8.09 -1.11 12.23
N ILE A 81 6.83 -1.50 12.03
CA ILE A 81 5.90 -0.79 11.15
C ILE A 81 5.53 0.58 11.73
N ALA A 82 5.36 0.70 13.05
CA ALA A 82 5.13 1.99 13.70
C ALA A 82 6.33 2.94 13.49
N TRP A 83 7.56 2.43 13.65
CA TRP A 83 8.78 3.19 13.38
C TRP A 83 8.90 3.60 11.91
N LEU A 84 8.68 2.68 10.95
CA LEU A 84 8.71 3.00 9.52
C LEU A 84 7.69 4.07 9.15
N ARG A 85 6.46 3.95 9.64
CA ARG A 85 5.41 4.95 9.44
C ARG A 85 5.84 6.33 9.92
N ALA A 86 6.40 6.43 11.14
CA ALA A 86 6.88 7.70 11.66
C ALA A 86 7.98 8.31 10.76
N ASN A 87 8.95 7.51 10.33
CA ASN A 87 10.01 7.97 9.42
C ASN A 87 9.47 8.43 8.06
N MET A 88 8.49 7.72 7.50
CA MET A 88 7.91 8.08 6.21
C MET A 88 7.18 9.41 6.29
N VAL A 89 6.40 9.63 7.34
CA VAL A 89 5.69 10.90 7.58
C VAL A 89 6.69 12.06 7.73
N GLU A 90 7.76 11.86 8.48
CA GLU A 90 8.85 12.85 8.64
C GLU A 90 9.49 13.21 7.29
N ARG A 91 9.66 12.22 6.40
CA ARG A 91 10.21 12.39 5.05
C ARG A 91 9.16 12.81 4.01
N HIS A 92 7.93 13.11 4.42
CA HIS A 92 6.82 13.49 3.54
C HIS A 92 6.47 12.42 2.48
N ILE A 93 6.59 11.15 2.86
CA ILE A 93 6.26 9.98 2.06
C ILE A 93 4.96 9.36 2.61
N SER A 94 4.07 8.99 1.69
CA SER A 94 2.79 8.34 2.02
C SER A 94 2.99 6.97 2.64
N THR A 95 2.28 6.66 3.73
CA THR A 95 2.17 5.30 4.29
C THR A 95 1.46 4.34 3.35
N GLY A 96 0.73 4.84 2.34
CA GLY A 96 0.22 4.05 1.22
C GLY A 96 1.31 3.29 0.47
N LEU A 97 2.50 3.88 0.33
CA LEU A 97 3.64 3.19 -0.30
C LEU A 97 4.15 2.03 0.57
N LEU A 98 4.05 2.12 1.90
CA LEU A 98 4.38 1.02 2.79
C LEU A 98 3.36 -0.12 2.68
N ARG A 99 2.07 0.20 2.48
CA ARG A 99 1.05 -0.81 2.13
C ARG A 99 1.37 -1.49 0.81
N GLU A 100 1.78 -0.73 -0.21
CA GLU A 100 2.19 -1.25 -1.52
C GLU A 100 3.39 -2.19 -1.39
N MET A 101 4.42 -1.81 -0.62
CA MET A 101 5.58 -2.65 -0.34
C MET A 101 5.22 -3.94 0.40
N LEU A 102 4.38 -3.87 1.45
CA LEU A 102 3.90 -5.07 2.16
C LEU A 102 3.10 -5.99 1.25
N ALA A 103 2.24 -5.44 0.38
CA ALA A 103 1.46 -6.21 -0.57
C ALA A 103 2.35 -6.90 -1.62
N ALA A 104 3.31 -6.18 -2.21
CA ALA A 104 4.28 -6.75 -3.15
C ALA A 104 5.14 -7.85 -2.49
N LEU A 105 5.58 -7.62 -1.26
CA LEU A 105 6.34 -8.60 -0.48
C LEU A 105 5.52 -9.85 -0.20
N TRP A 106 4.25 -9.68 0.19
CA TRP A 106 3.33 -10.79 0.39
C TRP A 106 3.10 -11.61 -0.88
N THR A 107 2.87 -10.95 -2.02
CA THR A 107 2.76 -11.64 -3.32
C THR A 107 4.03 -12.42 -3.65
N ALA A 108 5.22 -11.88 -3.37
CA ALA A 108 6.47 -12.61 -3.59
C ALA A 108 6.57 -13.84 -2.66
N VAL A 109 6.19 -13.70 -1.38
CA VAL A 109 6.16 -14.79 -0.40
C VAL A 109 5.22 -15.92 -0.83
N THR A 110 3.99 -15.62 -1.27
CA THR A 110 3.02 -16.65 -1.69
C THR A 110 3.45 -17.44 -2.92
N GLN A 111 4.33 -16.87 -3.75
CA GLN A 111 4.91 -17.57 -4.88
C GLN A 111 6.10 -18.48 -4.48
N GLN A 112 6.74 -18.25 -3.32
CA GLN A 112 7.98 -18.96 -2.92
C GLN A 112 7.78 -19.96 -1.78
N LEU A 113 6.73 -19.82 -0.98
CA LEU A 113 6.51 -20.68 0.18
C LEU A 113 5.37 -21.67 -0.04
N PRO A 114 5.37 -22.84 0.63
CA PRO A 114 4.21 -23.74 0.63
C PRO A 114 3.02 -23.14 1.40
N PRO A 115 1.76 -23.54 1.11
CA PRO A 115 0.56 -22.95 1.71
C PRO A 115 0.51 -22.91 3.24
N THR A 116 1.12 -23.89 3.92
CA THR A 116 1.20 -23.93 5.39
C THR A 116 2.02 -22.77 5.93
N ALA A 117 3.22 -22.55 5.38
CA ALA A 117 4.09 -21.43 5.71
C ALA A 117 3.48 -20.08 5.30
N GLN A 118 2.78 -20.03 4.16
CA GLN A 118 2.06 -18.82 3.73
C GLN A 118 1.03 -18.39 4.79
N THR A 119 0.20 -19.32 5.28
CA THR A 119 -0.84 -19.02 6.27
C THR A 119 -0.26 -18.41 7.54
N GLU A 120 0.88 -18.93 8.01
CA GLU A 120 1.57 -18.40 9.18
C GLU A 120 2.10 -16.97 8.93
N VAL A 121 2.79 -16.74 7.81
CA VAL A 121 3.33 -15.42 7.46
C VAL A 121 2.22 -14.39 7.24
N TYR A 122 1.10 -14.80 6.65
CA TYR A 122 -0.04 -13.94 6.37
C TYR A 122 -0.56 -13.24 7.63
N GLN A 123 -0.60 -13.93 8.77
CA GLN A 123 -1.07 -13.36 10.03
C GLN A 123 -0.23 -12.15 10.47
N PHE A 124 1.10 -12.23 10.28
CA PHE A 124 2.00 -11.13 10.58
C PHE A 124 1.83 -9.99 9.58
N VAL A 125 1.78 -10.28 8.27
CA VAL A 125 1.56 -9.26 7.24
C VAL A 125 0.25 -8.50 7.46
N GLN A 126 -0.85 -9.23 7.70
CA GLN A 126 -2.16 -8.66 7.96
C GLN A 126 -2.13 -7.72 9.17
N ARG A 127 -1.45 -8.12 10.25
CA ARG A 127 -1.30 -7.27 11.44
C ARG A 127 -0.43 -6.04 11.17
N GLY A 128 0.65 -6.18 10.40
CA GLY A 128 1.46 -5.06 9.93
C GLY A 128 0.62 -4.05 9.13
N LEU A 129 -0.24 -4.52 8.23
CA LEU A 129 -1.17 -3.67 7.49
C LEU A 129 -2.16 -2.95 8.41
N GLN A 130 -2.76 -3.65 9.38
CA GLN A 130 -3.64 -3.04 10.39
C GLN A 130 -2.93 -1.97 11.22
N ARG A 131 -1.61 -2.11 11.45
CA ARG A 131 -0.84 -1.12 12.20
C ARG A 131 -0.68 0.21 11.45
N LEU A 132 -0.92 0.22 10.14
CA LEU A 132 -0.93 1.43 9.31
C LEU A 132 -2.25 2.20 9.41
N ASP A 133 -3.26 1.65 10.06
CA ASP A 133 -4.53 2.35 10.26
C ASP A 133 -4.38 3.50 11.26
N TYR A 134 -5.16 4.55 11.04
CA TYR A 134 -5.25 5.69 11.95
C TYR A 134 -6.39 5.48 12.93
N ALA A 135 -6.21 5.94 14.17
CA ALA A 135 -7.28 5.97 15.17
C ALA A 135 -8.24 7.15 14.96
N ASP A 136 -7.83 8.17 14.19
CA ASP A 136 -8.64 9.35 13.90
C ASP A 136 -9.86 8.98 13.03
N SER A 137 -11.05 9.41 13.44
CA SER A 137 -12.30 9.04 12.78
C SER A 137 -12.43 9.61 11.37
N ALA A 138 -11.86 10.78 11.07
CA ALA A 138 -11.90 11.36 9.74
C ALA A 138 -10.97 10.61 8.79
N ALA A 139 -9.77 10.25 9.26
CA ALA A 139 -8.85 9.39 8.51
C ALA A 139 -9.47 8.01 8.23
N GLN A 140 -10.17 7.42 9.21
CA GLN A 140 -10.90 6.15 9.03
C GLN A 140 -12.04 6.27 8.02
N ALA A 141 -12.84 7.34 8.08
CA ALA A 141 -13.92 7.57 7.14
C ALA A 141 -13.40 7.66 5.69
N LEU A 142 -12.31 8.40 5.47
CA LEU A 142 -11.65 8.47 4.15
C LEU A 142 -11.07 7.13 3.71
N THR A 143 -10.46 6.37 4.64
CA THR A 143 -9.95 5.02 4.34
C THR A 143 -11.08 4.11 3.85
N GLY A 144 -12.27 4.21 4.47
CA GLY A 144 -13.44 3.41 4.10
C GLY A 144 -14.02 3.70 2.71
N ILE A 145 -13.79 4.91 2.18
CA ILE A 145 -14.26 5.32 0.84
C ILE A 145 -13.12 5.45 -0.17
N HIS A 146 -11.89 5.06 0.19
CA HIS A 146 -10.65 5.38 -0.53
C HIS A 146 -10.68 5.03 -2.02
N SER A 147 -10.93 3.74 -2.33
CA SER A 147 -10.95 3.26 -3.71
C SER A 147 -12.09 3.86 -4.53
N HIS A 148 -13.28 4.04 -3.93
CA HIS A 148 -14.42 4.66 -4.61
C HIS A 148 -14.12 6.14 -4.90
N LEU A 149 -13.57 6.87 -3.93
CA LEU A 149 -13.17 8.25 -4.11
C LEU A 149 -12.13 8.41 -5.23
N ALA A 150 -11.12 7.53 -5.30
CA ALA A 150 -10.14 7.54 -6.38
C ALA A 150 -10.79 7.32 -7.76
N GLU A 151 -11.68 6.34 -7.88
CA GLU A 151 -12.41 6.06 -9.12
C GLU A 151 -13.32 7.21 -9.56
N GLU A 152 -14.00 7.87 -8.62
CA GLU A 152 -14.82 9.05 -8.91
C GLU A 152 -13.98 10.21 -9.44
N LEU A 153 -12.81 10.45 -8.83
CA LEU A 153 -11.89 11.46 -9.31
C LEU A 153 -11.36 11.14 -10.71
N VAL A 154 -11.02 9.90 -11.00
CA VAL A 154 -10.65 9.47 -12.36
C VAL A 154 -11.80 9.66 -13.34
N ARG A 155 -13.03 9.29 -12.95
CA ARG A 155 -14.21 9.46 -13.80
C ARG A 155 -14.43 10.92 -14.19
N PHE A 156 -14.34 11.83 -13.22
CA PHE A 156 -14.50 13.26 -13.49
C PHE A 156 -13.30 13.86 -14.23
N CYS A 157 -12.07 13.56 -13.82
CA CYS A 157 -10.89 14.17 -14.42
C CYS A 157 -10.52 13.52 -15.75
N TYR A 158 -10.38 12.21 -15.82
CA TYR A 158 -9.90 11.51 -17.01
C TYR A 158 -11.03 11.09 -17.96
N ASP A 159 -12.06 10.41 -17.48
CA ASP A 159 -13.05 9.81 -18.39
C ASP A 159 -13.91 10.88 -19.11
N GLN A 160 -14.07 12.05 -18.49
CA GLN A 160 -14.92 13.15 -19.01
C GLN A 160 -14.15 14.33 -19.64
N ASN A 161 -12.81 14.38 -19.54
CA ASN A 161 -12.04 15.53 -20.04
C ASN A 161 -10.83 15.09 -20.89
N TRP A 162 -10.87 15.46 -22.17
CA TRP A 162 -9.85 15.09 -23.14
C TRP A 162 -8.44 15.60 -22.78
N GLN A 163 -8.32 16.72 -22.07
CA GLN A 163 -7.03 17.29 -21.66
C GLN A 163 -6.26 16.34 -20.73
N TRP A 164 -6.96 15.72 -19.78
CA TRP A 164 -6.39 14.73 -18.88
C TRP A 164 -6.05 13.43 -19.62
N GLN A 165 -6.88 13.00 -20.58
CA GLN A 165 -6.58 11.85 -21.43
C GLN A 165 -5.30 12.08 -22.24
N ALA A 166 -5.18 13.27 -22.84
CA ALA A 166 -4.00 13.69 -23.59
C ALA A 166 -2.75 13.83 -22.71
N ALA A 167 -2.89 14.18 -21.43
CA ALA A 167 -1.77 14.28 -20.50
C ALA A 167 -1.24 12.91 -20.02
N TYR A 168 -2.11 11.90 -19.96
CA TYR A 168 -1.78 10.58 -19.40
C TYR A 168 -1.52 9.49 -20.47
N GLN A 169 -1.85 9.75 -21.74
CA GLN A 169 -1.54 8.96 -22.96
C GLN A 169 -0.95 7.56 -22.73
N GLN A 170 0.38 7.45 -22.59
CA GLN A 170 1.14 6.20 -22.60
C GLN A 170 0.78 5.24 -21.45
N HIS A 171 0.32 5.78 -20.32
CA HIS A 171 -0.07 4.99 -19.15
C HIS A 171 -1.59 5.01 -18.90
N GLY A 172 -2.28 5.96 -19.54
CA GLY A 172 -3.73 6.07 -19.57
C GLY A 172 -4.39 6.18 -18.19
N ARG A 173 -5.60 5.63 -18.12
CA ARG A 173 -6.50 5.69 -16.95
C ARG A 173 -5.87 5.07 -15.70
N ASN A 174 -5.15 3.95 -15.83
CA ASN A 174 -4.57 3.23 -14.69
C ASN A 174 -3.54 4.06 -13.94
N ARG A 175 -2.78 4.90 -14.66
CA ARG A 175 -1.83 5.80 -14.01
C ARG A 175 -2.53 6.97 -13.32
N MET A 176 -3.56 7.55 -13.94
CA MET A 176 -4.36 8.57 -13.26
C MET A 176 -4.96 8.00 -11.97
N LEU A 177 -5.53 6.79 -12.01
CA LEU A 177 -6.08 6.12 -10.84
C LEU A 177 -5.04 5.96 -9.73
N TYR A 178 -3.81 5.56 -10.08
CA TYR A 178 -2.74 5.48 -9.10
C TYR A 178 -2.36 6.84 -8.50
N ASP A 179 -2.23 7.89 -9.32
CA ASP A 179 -1.95 9.24 -8.83
C ASP A 179 -3.07 9.73 -7.88
N MET A 180 -4.35 9.42 -8.15
CA MET A 180 -5.47 9.73 -7.25
C MET A 180 -5.42 8.93 -5.96
N TRP A 181 -5.16 7.62 -6.05
CA TRP A 181 -5.03 6.73 -4.90
C TRP A 181 -3.95 7.23 -3.94
N LEU A 182 -2.79 7.61 -4.47
CA LEU A 182 -1.67 8.15 -3.70
C LEU A 182 -1.99 9.51 -3.08
N LEU A 183 -2.67 10.41 -3.82
CA LEU A 183 -3.11 11.71 -3.28
C LEU A 183 -4.03 11.51 -2.06
N ILE A 184 -4.97 10.57 -2.14
CA ILE A 184 -5.90 10.29 -1.03
C ILE A 184 -5.15 9.66 0.15
N ASP A 185 -4.19 8.77 -0.07
CA ASP A 185 -3.37 8.24 1.03
C ASP A 185 -2.57 9.33 1.74
N VAL A 186 -1.97 10.25 0.98
CA VAL A 186 -1.25 11.39 1.58
C VAL A 186 -2.21 12.27 2.39
N LEU A 187 -3.45 12.45 1.92
CA LEU A 187 -4.47 13.19 2.66
C LEU A 187 -4.86 12.45 3.96
N ILE A 188 -5.04 11.12 3.92
CA ILE A 188 -5.29 10.29 5.11
C ILE A 188 -4.14 10.43 6.10
N ASP A 189 -2.90 10.40 5.64
CA ASP A 189 -1.73 10.60 6.48
C ASP A 189 -1.69 11.99 7.10
N ALA A 190 -2.01 13.02 6.32
CA ALA A 190 -2.01 14.38 6.80
C ALA A 190 -3.06 14.61 7.89
N ILE A 191 -4.27 14.09 7.69
CA ILE A 191 -5.37 14.14 8.68
C ILE A 191 -4.98 13.32 9.91
N GLY A 192 -4.57 12.09 9.70
CA GLY A 192 -4.32 11.13 10.75
C GLY A 192 -3.12 11.49 11.65
N ASN A 193 -2.11 12.17 11.12
CA ASN A 193 -0.99 12.71 11.91
C ASN A 193 -1.19 14.18 12.33
N LYS A 194 -2.30 14.82 11.91
CA LYS A 194 -2.55 16.26 12.11
C LYS A 194 -1.39 17.13 11.61
N ASN A 195 -0.85 16.77 10.45
CA ASN A 195 0.31 17.40 9.84
C ASN A 195 0.09 17.54 8.32
N GLU A 196 -0.06 18.76 7.84
CA GLU A 196 -0.30 19.05 6.42
C GLU A 196 0.95 18.98 5.53
N HIS A 197 2.16 18.93 6.10
CA HIS A 197 3.40 18.97 5.32
C HIS A 197 3.52 17.88 4.24
N PRO A 198 3.20 16.60 4.51
CA PRO A 198 3.20 15.56 3.47
C PRO A 198 2.27 15.89 2.30
N LEU A 199 1.08 16.42 2.57
CA LEU A 199 0.12 16.82 1.54
C LEU A 199 0.66 17.97 0.69
N LEU A 200 1.20 19.01 1.32
CA LEU A 200 1.79 20.15 0.60
C LEU A 200 3.00 19.76 -0.24
N ALA A 201 3.82 18.82 0.24
CA ALA A 201 4.94 18.27 -0.53
C ALA A 201 4.44 17.47 -1.75
N HIS A 202 3.43 16.60 -1.55
CA HIS A 202 2.87 15.80 -2.63
C HIS A 202 2.15 16.64 -3.68
N LEU A 203 1.39 17.67 -3.28
CA LEU A 203 0.72 18.57 -4.23
C LEU A 203 1.71 19.36 -5.10
N ARG A 204 2.87 19.74 -4.55
CA ARG A 204 3.96 20.34 -5.34
C ARG A 204 4.50 19.37 -6.38
N TRP A 205 4.79 18.14 -5.98
CA TRP A 205 5.23 17.08 -6.89
C TRP A 205 4.19 16.80 -7.99
N LEU A 206 2.91 16.68 -7.63
CA LEU A 206 1.81 16.42 -8.55
C LEU A 206 1.63 17.58 -9.55
N ARG A 207 1.70 18.83 -9.06
CA ARG A 207 1.67 20.03 -9.91
C ARG A 207 2.81 20.02 -10.93
N ASP A 208 4.04 19.78 -10.48
CA ASP A 208 5.20 19.81 -11.36
C ASP A 208 5.16 18.65 -12.39
N GLY A 209 4.65 17.48 -11.98
CA GLY A 209 4.36 16.36 -12.89
C GLY A 209 3.29 16.70 -13.93
N ASN A 210 2.19 17.33 -13.50
CA ASN A 210 1.10 17.76 -14.37
C ASN A 210 1.56 18.82 -15.38
N LEU A 211 2.40 19.77 -14.96
CA LEU A 211 3.00 20.77 -15.86
C LEU A 211 3.86 20.10 -16.95
N ARG A 212 4.67 19.08 -16.60
CA ARG A 212 5.45 18.31 -17.58
C ARG A 212 4.58 17.54 -18.58
N ARG A 213 3.35 17.20 -18.20
CA ARG A 213 2.34 16.54 -19.05
C ARG A 213 1.45 17.53 -19.82
N GLY A 214 1.72 18.84 -19.71
CA GLY A 214 0.96 19.89 -20.42
C GLY A 214 -0.30 20.37 -19.69
N LEU A 215 -0.54 19.95 -18.44
CA LEU A 215 -1.65 20.44 -17.63
C LEU A 215 -1.23 21.70 -16.84
N ALA A 216 -2.08 22.72 -16.83
CA ALA A 216 -1.89 23.94 -16.05
C ALA A 216 -2.26 23.78 -14.57
N THR A 217 -1.81 24.71 -13.71
CA THR A 217 -2.09 24.72 -12.26
C THR A 217 -3.59 24.74 -11.91
N VAL A 218 -4.44 25.29 -12.78
CA VAL A 218 -5.91 25.25 -12.60
C VAL A 218 -6.45 23.82 -12.49
N HIS A 219 -5.80 22.84 -13.11
CA HIS A 219 -6.19 21.43 -13.01
C HIS A 219 -5.95 20.85 -11.62
N ILE A 220 -4.93 21.34 -10.89
CA ILE A 220 -4.73 20.97 -9.47
C ILE A 220 -5.83 21.58 -8.60
N GLN A 221 -6.22 22.84 -8.85
CA GLN A 221 -7.31 23.48 -8.12
C GLN A 221 -8.64 22.75 -8.37
N GLN A 222 -8.93 22.40 -9.63
CA GLN A 222 -10.09 21.60 -10.00
C GLN A 222 -10.08 20.23 -9.30
N LEU A 223 -8.93 19.54 -9.31
CA LEU A 223 -8.79 18.25 -8.64
C LEU A 223 -9.06 18.35 -7.13
N LEU A 224 -8.51 19.36 -6.47
CA LEU A 224 -8.75 19.59 -5.04
C LEU A 224 -10.21 19.90 -4.74
N TRP A 225 -10.84 20.74 -5.56
CA TRP A 225 -12.27 21.03 -5.43
C TRP A 225 -13.14 19.77 -5.62
N LEU A 226 -12.84 18.94 -6.62
CA LEU A 226 -13.51 17.66 -6.82
C LEU A 226 -13.27 16.70 -5.65
N LEU A 227 -12.05 16.60 -5.14
CA LEU A 227 -11.71 15.76 -3.99
C LEU A 227 -12.55 16.14 -2.77
N THR A 228 -12.63 17.42 -2.43
CA THR A 228 -13.48 17.89 -1.32
C THR A 228 -14.95 17.57 -1.56
N SER A 229 -15.49 17.92 -2.73
CA SER A 229 -16.90 17.68 -3.05
C SER A 229 -17.28 16.20 -3.05
N GLN A 230 -16.42 15.32 -3.60
CA GLN A 230 -16.68 13.89 -3.63
C GLN A 230 -16.49 13.25 -2.25
N ALA A 231 -15.50 13.70 -1.46
CA ALA A 231 -15.33 13.22 -0.09
C ALA A 231 -16.54 13.58 0.78
N GLU A 232 -17.07 14.81 0.69
CA GLU A 232 -18.28 15.22 1.41
C GLU A 232 -19.52 14.41 1.01
N ARG A 233 -19.65 14.08 -0.29
CA ARG A 233 -20.76 13.28 -0.80
C ARG A 233 -20.70 11.81 -0.34
N LEU A 234 -19.50 11.23 -0.32
CA LEU A 234 -19.30 9.81 -0.04
C LEU A 234 -19.09 9.51 1.44
N ALA A 235 -18.61 10.49 2.22
CA ALA A 235 -18.37 10.30 3.63
C ALA A 235 -19.71 10.00 4.34
N PRO A 236 -19.74 8.98 5.22
CA PRO A 236 -20.92 8.75 6.03
C PRO A 236 -21.22 9.98 6.89
N PRO A 237 -22.50 10.32 7.13
CA PRO A 237 -22.86 11.45 7.97
C PRO A 237 -22.23 11.30 9.36
N ALA A 238 -21.69 12.41 9.89
CA ALA A 238 -21.02 12.43 11.17
C ALA A 238 -21.93 11.86 12.27
N GLY A 239 -21.55 10.72 12.86
CA GLY A 239 -22.28 10.08 13.97
C GLY A 239 -22.64 8.61 13.77
N ILE A 240 -22.56 8.06 12.55
CA ILE A 240 -22.70 6.62 12.32
C ILE A 240 -21.32 5.99 12.47
N ARG A 241 -21.03 5.37 13.62
CA ARG A 241 -19.85 4.50 13.75
C ARG A 241 -20.02 3.34 12.77
N SER A 242 -19.28 3.36 11.67
CA SER A 242 -19.09 2.19 10.83
C SER A 242 -18.52 1.07 11.72
N GLY A 243 -19.06 -0.13 11.58
CA GLY A 243 -18.46 -1.34 12.15
C GLY A 243 -17.02 -1.51 11.65
N PRO A 244 -16.25 -2.46 12.23
CA PRO A 244 -14.89 -2.70 11.78
C PRO A 244 -14.85 -2.91 10.26
N PRO A 245 -13.86 -2.35 9.55
CA PRO A 245 -13.77 -2.46 8.10
C PRO A 245 -13.72 -3.93 7.68
N ASP A 246 -14.51 -4.29 6.66
CA ASP A 246 -14.50 -5.64 6.11
C ASP A 246 -13.10 -5.96 5.57
N ALA A 247 -12.50 -7.05 6.04
CA ALA A 247 -11.15 -7.49 5.67
C ALA A 247 -10.97 -7.85 4.17
N ARG A 248 -12.02 -7.69 3.35
CA ARG A 248 -12.05 -8.11 1.94
C ARG A 248 -11.51 -7.05 0.96
N SER A 249 -11.34 -5.79 1.34
CA SER A 249 -11.00 -4.72 0.37
C SER A 249 -9.57 -4.76 -0.18
N TRP A 250 -8.64 -5.51 0.43
CA TRP A 250 -7.22 -5.46 0.06
C TRP A 250 -6.76 -6.61 -0.85
N GLY A 251 -7.44 -7.77 -0.81
CA GLY A 251 -7.10 -8.93 -1.63
C GLY A 251 -7.33 -8.70 -3.14
N ASP A 252 -8.34 -7.90 -3.48
CA ASP A 252 -8.76 -7.71 -4.88
C ASP A 252 -7.81 -6.79 -5.67
N LEU A 253 -7.04 -5.92 -5.01
CA LEU A 253 -6.03 -5.08 -5.66
C LEU A 253 -4.76 -5.86 -6.04
N ALA A 254 -4.48 -6.98 -5.37
CA ALA A 254 -3.37 -7.87 -5.72
C ALA A 254 -3.71 -8.79 -6.92
N GLY A 255 -5.00 -9.00 -7.20
CA GLY A 255 -5.49 -9.87 -8.28
C GLY A 255 -6.00 -9.15 -9.53
N ALA A 256 -6.21 -7.84 -9.48
CA ALA A 256 -6.75 -7.06 -10.61
C ALA A 256 -5.67 -6.26 -11.37
N ARG A 257 -4.51 -6.86 -11.68
CA ARG A 257 -3.56 -6.40 -12.70
C ARG A 257 -2.72 -7.55 -13.26
#